data_AF-A0A2V6FD84-F1
#
_entry.id   AF-A0A2V6FD84-F1
#
_cell.length_a   1.000
_cell.length_b   1.000
_cell.length_c   1.000
_cell.angle_alpha   90.00
_cell.angle_beta   90.00
_cell.angle_gamma   90.00
#
_symmetry.space_group_name_H-M   'P 1'
#
loop_
_entity.id
_entity.type
_entity.pdbx_description
1 polymer ?
#
loop_
_entity_poly.entity_id
_entity_poly.type
_entity_poly.pdbx_seq_one_letter_code
_entity_poly.pdbx_strand_id
1 'polypeptide(L)'
;MKILEVMISSFSRNASVFRLAVFSLSAAFSVVAGQVFYVSPSGNDSNPGTQAQPFREIRKAITAVTPGDTALVADGSYLGFDVFDKVGASNEPITVRATGANAVVITTTDRGDNRDTIHIEDCAYLVVDGFRSFNANRAALRVQGGHHVTVRNCVFGNNATWGLFTGFSDDLLIENNECFGSMTQHGIYVSNSGDRPTLRGNRCHDNFAGGIQLNADVNI
;
A
#
# COMPACT_ATOMS: atom_id res chain seq x y z
N MET A 1 -41.58 -9.60 86.26
CA MET A 1 -41.64 -8.47 85.30
C MET A 1 -41.60 -9.08 83.91
N LYS A 2 -42.55 -8.65 83.08
CA LYS A 2 -43.08 -9.22 81.83
C LYS A 2 -42.11 -9.12 80.62
N ILE A 3 -42.46 -9.84 79.53
CA ILE A 3 -42.14 -9.62 78.08
C ILE A 3 -40.80 -10.23 77.60
N LEU A 4 -40.65 -10.91 76.45
CA LEU A 4 -41.54 -11.40 75.37
C LEU A 4 -40.71 -12.31 74.42
N GLU A 5 -41.43 -13.14 73.67
CA GLU A 5 -41.07 -14.11 72.62
C GLU A 5 -40.02 -13.64 71.57
N VAL A 6 -39.40 -14.59 70.85
CA VAL A 6 -39.77 -14.94 69.47
C VAL A 6 -39.05 -16.23 69.03
N MET A 7 -39.87 -17.16 68.55
CA MET A 7 -39.51 -18.41 67.88
C MET A 7 -39.26 -18.12 66.39
N ILE A 8 -38.11 -18.51 65.82
CA ILE A 8 -37.96 -18.66 64.37
C ILE A 8 -37.23 -19.97 64.07
N SER A 9 -37.99 -20.93 63.55
CA SER A 9 -37.46 -22.04 62.77
C SER A 9 -37.05 -21.53 61.38
N SER A 10 -35.97 -22.04 60.80
CA SER A 10 -35.96 -22.45 59.39
C SER A 10 -34.59 -22.91 58.87
N PHE A 11 -34.67 -24.04 58.17
CA PHE A 11 -33.97 -24.41 56.93
C PHE A 11 -32.46 -24.70 56.96
N SER A 12 -32.15 -25.99 56.83
CA SER A 12 -30.90 -26.47 56.25
C SER A 12 -30.80 -26.00 54.79
N ARG A 13 -29.76 -25.22 54.49
CA ARG A 13 -29.38 -24.91 53.11
C ARG A 13 -28.30 -25.87 52.66
N ASN A 14 -28.69 -26.93 51.94
CA ASN A 14 -27.76 -27.65 51.08
C ASN A 14 -27.41 -26.73 49.90
N ALA A 15 -26.26 -26.05 49.99
CA ALA A 15 -25.73 -25.27 48.88
C ALA A 15 -25.06 -26.23 47.88
N SER A 16 -25.83 -26.68 46.89
CA SER A 16 -25.28 -27.34 45.71
C SER A 16 -24.47 -26.31 44.90
N VAL A 17 -23.15 -26.43 44.95
CA VAL A 17 -22.23 -25.60 44.16
C VAL A 17 -22.31 -26.04 42.70
N PHE A 18 -23.07 -25.32 41.87
CA PHE A 18 -23.01 -25.46 40.42
C PHE A 18 -21.67 -24.92 39.91
N ARG A 19 -20.75 -25.80 39.53
CA ARG A 19 -19.52 -25.42 38.82
C ARG A 19 -19.89 -25.10 37.37
N LEU A 20 -19.90 -23.81 37.03
CA LEU A 20 -20.04 -23.35 35.65
C LEU A 20 -18.72 -23.66 34.91
N ALA A 21 -18.72 -24.66 34.03
CA ALA A 21 -17.59 -24.92 33.15
C ALA A 21 -17.56 -23.83 32.06
N VAL A 22 -16.63 -22.88 32.18
CA VAL A 22 -16.36 -21.91 31.11
C VAL A 22 -15.55 -22.64 30.03
N PHE A 23 -16.20 -23.06 28.96
CA PHE A 23 -15.51 -23.50 27.75
C PHE A 23 -14.99 -22.25 27.01
N SER A 24 -13.70 -21.95 27.15
CA SER A 24 -13.03 -20.98 26.28
C SER A 24 -12.95 -21.56 24.86
N LEU A 25 -13.83 -21.09 23.98
CA LEU A 25 -13.75 -21.35 22.55
C LEU A 25 -12.55 -20.56 21.99
N SER A 26 -11.42 -21.23 21.84
CA SER A 26 -10.28 -20.68 21.11
C SER A 26 -10.62 -20.72 19.62
N ALA A 27 -11.04 -19.58 19.08
CA ALA A 27 -11.13 -19.42 17.64
C ALA A 27 -9.71 -19.50 17.07
N ALA A 28 -9.39 -20.57 16.35
CA ALA A 28 -8.18 -20.65 15.55
C ALA A 28 -8.33 -19.64 14.40
N PHE A 29 -7.69 -18.49 14.51
CA PHE A 29 -7.52 -17.57 13.38
C PHE A 29 -6.52 -18.21 12.42
N SER A 30 -7.01 -18.79 11.32
CA SER A 30 -6.17 -19.13 10.19
C SER A 30 -5.70 -17.84 9.54
N VAL A 31 -4.41 -17.53 9.66
CA VAL A 31 -3.76 -16.53 8.81
C VAL A 31 -3.79 -17.11 7.39
N VAL A 32 -4.75 -16.70 6.58
CA VAL A 32 -4.74 -17.04 5.15
C VAL A 32 -3.60 -16.23 4.56
N ALA A 33 -2.55 -16.91 4.10
CA ALA A 33 -1.50 -16.26 3.34
C ALA A 33 -2.11 -15.64 2.09
N GLY A 34 -1.77 -14.38 1.80
CA GLY A 34 -2.28 -13.69 0.62
C GLY A 34 -1.92 -14.41 -0.68
N GLN A 35 -2.77 -14.23 -1.68
CA GLN A 35 -2.59 -14.82 -3.00
C GLN A 35 -1.45 -14.12 -3.76
N VAL A 36 -0.83 -14.87 -4.67
CA VAL A 36 0.19 -14.35 -5.57
C VAL A 36 -0.35 -14.34 -6.99
N PHE A 37 -0.51 -13.14 -7.55
CA PHE A 37 -0.83 -12.93 -8.95
C PHE A 37 0.43 -12.67 -9.76
N TYR A 38 0.46 -13.16 -10.99
CA TYR A 38 1.59 -13.02 -11.89
C TYR A 38 1.20 -12.17 -13.10
N VAL A 39 2.07 -11.24 -13.47
CA VAL A 39 1.93 -10.35 -14.62
C VAL A 39 3.14 -10.52 -15.51
N SER A 40 2.91 -10.68 -16.82
CA SER A 40 3.97 -10.86 -17.82
C SER A 40 3.56 -10.24 -19.16
N PRO A 41 4.48 -9.70 -19.97
CA PRO A 41 4.14 -9.16 -21.29
C PRO A 41 3.57 -10.21 -22.25
N SER A 42 3.89 -11.49 -22.02
CA SER A 42 3.34 -12.63 -22.78
C SER A 42 2.03 -13.17 -22.21
N GLY A 43 1.48 -12.54 -21.16
CA GLY A 43 0.24 -12.95 -20.50
C GLY A 43 -1.01 -12.52 -21.27
N ASN A 44 -2.16 -12.76 -20.65
CA ASN A 44 -3.47 -12.34 -21.15
C ASN A 44 -4.37 -11.94 -19.97
N ASP A 45 -5.06 -10.80 -20.04
CA ASP A 45 -5.90 -10.31 -18.93
C ASP A 45 -7.19 -11.12 -18.72
N SER A 46 -7.48 -12.08 -19.61
CA SER A 46 -8.52 -13.11 -19.42
C SER A 46 -8.01 -14.33 -18.64
N ASN A 47 -6.70 -14.46 -18.41
CA ASN A 47 -6.14 -15.53 -17.61
C ASN A 47 -6.48 -15.35 -16.12
N PRO A 48 -6.36 -16.39 -15.28
CA PRO A 48 -6.58 -16.28 -13.83
C PRO A 48 -5.47 -15.56 -13.06
N GLY A 49 -4.36 -15.19 -13.69
CA GLY A 49 -3.23 -14.53 -13.02
C GLY A 49 -2.32 -15.48 -12.25
N THR A 50 -2.31 -16.77 -12.59
CA THR A 50 -1.37 -17.76 -12.02
C THR A 50 -0.01 -17.68 -12.70
N GLN A 51 1.02 -18.33 -12.16
CA GLN A 51 2.35 -18.32 -12.77
C GLN A 51 2.34 -18.91 -14.20
N ALA A 52 1.54 -19.96 -14.43
CA ALA A 52 1.41 -20.61 -15.74
C ALA A 52 0.52 -19.83 -16.71
N GLN A 53 -0.43 -19.04 -16.17
CA GLN A 53 -1.35 -18.23 -16.94
C GLN A 53 -1.41 -16.81 -16.33
N PRO A 54 -0.36 -16.00 -16.56
CA PRO A 54 -0.26 -14.67 -15.96
C PRO A 54 -1.21 -13.68 -16.65
N PHE A 55 -1.58 -12.63 -15.94
CA PHE A 55 -2.17 -11.44 -16.56
C PHE A 55 -1.18 -10.77 -17.51
N ARG A 56 -1.69 -9.96 -18.45
CA ARG A 56 -0.86 -9.17 -19.37
C ARG A 56 -0.45 -7.85 -18.73
N GLU A 57 -1.40 -7.12 -18.16
CA GLU A 57 -1.19 -5.76 -17.66
C GLU A 57 -1.23 -5.70 -16.13
N ILE A 58 -0.42 -4.80 -15.57
CA ILE A 58 -0.43 -4.51 -14.12
C ILE A 58 -1.84 -4.07 -13.69
N ARG A 59 -2.53 -3.29 -14.53
CA ARG A 59 -3.91 -2.84 -14.33
C ARG A 59 -4.85 -4.00 -13.95
N LYS A 60 -4.72 -5.15 -14.62
CA LYS A 60 -5.57 -6.31 -14.32
C LYS A 60 -5.26 -6.87 -12.92
N ALA A 61 -3.99 -6.96 -12.55
CA ALA A 61 -3.59 -7.37 -11.21
C ALA A 61 -4.12 -6.42 -10.13
N ILE A 62 -4.09 -5.09 -10.34
CA ILE A 62 -4.65 -4.11 -9.40
C ILE A 62 -6.14 -4.37 -9.13
N THR A 63 -6.91 -4.77 -10.14
CA THR A 63 -8.33 -5.12 -9.94
C THR A 63 -8.52 -6.41 -9.12
N ALA A 64 -7.55 -7.33 -9.17
CA ALA A 64 -7.66 -8.66 -8.55
C ALA A 64 -7.16 -8.69 -7.09
N VAL A 65 -6.10 -7.93 -6.77
CA VAL A 65 -5.49 -7.95 -5.44
C VAL A 65 -6.40 -7.40 -4.35
N THR A 66 -6.36 -8.05 -3.20
CA THR A 66 -7.01 -7.71 -1.93
C THR A 66 -5.95 -7.64 -0.82
N PRO A 67 -6.28 -7.17 0.41
CA PRO A 67 -5.32 -7.10 1.51
C PRO A 67 -4.54 -8.41 1.71
N GLY A 68 -3.22 -8.30 1.85
CA GLY A 68 -2.29 -9.42 1.94
C GLY A 68 -1.78 -9.96 0.61
N ASP A 69 -2.44 -9.68 -0.52
CA ASP A 69 -2.06 -10.22 -1.83
C ASP A 69 -0.81 -9.54 -2.41
N THR A 70 -0.12 -10.27 -3.29
CA THR A 70 1.04 -9.78 -4.04
C THR A 70 0.85 -9.96 -5.54
N ALA A 71 1.03 -8.90 -6.31
CA ALA A 71 1.22 -8.94 -7.76
C ALA A 71 2.72 -8.95 -8.08
N LEU A 72 3.22 -10.07 -8.62
CA LEU A 72 4.58 -10.23 -9.13
C LEU A 72 4.62 -9.92 -10.62
N VAL A 73 5.40 -8.90 -10.98
CA VAL A 73 5.48 -8.37 -12.34
C VAL A 73 6.82 -8.72 -12.96
N ALA A 74 6.80 -9.50 -14.04
CA ALA A 74 8.00 -9.84 -14.79
C ALA A 74 8.59 -8.61 -15.51
N ASP A 75 9.84 -8.71 -15.94
CA ASP A 75 10.46 -7.69 -16.80
C ASP A 75 9.66 -7.51 -18.10
N GLY A 76 9.55 -6.28 -18.57
CA GLY A 76 8.75 -5.92 -19.73
C GLY A 76 8.17 -4.50 -19.67
N SER A 77 7.33 -4.16 -20.64
CA SER A 77 6.66 -2.86 -20.70
C SER A 77 5.17 -2.99 -20.42
N TYR A 78 4.65 -2.13 -19.54
CA TYR A 78 3.26 -2.15 -19.07
C TYR A 78 2.66 -0.76 -19.10
N LEU A 79 1.36 -0.68 -19.36
CA LEU A 79 0.65 0.58 -19.39
C LEU A 79 0.62 1.23 -18.00
N GLY A 80 0.79 2.55 -17.95
CA GLY A 80 0.56 3.37 -16.76
C GLY A 80 -0.78 3.07 -16.10
N PHE A 81 -0.81 3.05 -14.78
CA PHE A 81 -1.95 2.53 -14.02
C PHE A 81 -2.27 3.38 -12.80
N ASP A 82 -3.52 3.22 -12.36
CA ASP A 82 -4.07 3.85 -11.18
C ASP A 82 -4.32 2.80 -10.09
N VAL A 83 -4.11 3.17 -8.83
CA VAL A 83 -4.51 2.39 -7.66
C VAL A 83 -5.32 3.32 -6.76
N PHE A 84 -6.62 3.06 -6.66
CA PHE A 84 -7.56 3.88 -5.89
C PHE A 84 -8.20 3.05 -4.78
N ASP A 85 -8.32 3.65 -3.59
CA ASP A 85 -9.07 3.13 -2.45
C ASP A 85 -8.65 1.71 -1.98
N LYS A 86 -7.41 1.31 -2.28
CA LYS A 86 -6.87 0.01 -1.85
C LYS A 86 -6.27 0.15 -0.45
N VAL A 87 -6.96 -0.42 0.53
CA VAL A 87 -6.61 -0.37 1.95
C VAL A 87 -6.19 -1.76 2.43
N GLY A 88 -4.88 -2.01 2.50
CA GLY A 88 -4.29 -3.16 3.19
C GLY A 88 -4.23 -2.96 4.72
N ALA A 89 -3.48 -3.82 5.40
CA ALA A 89 -3.15 -3.67 6.81
C ALA A 89 -1.65 -3.85 7.07
N SER A 90 -1.16 -3.48 8.25
CA SER A 90 0.27 -3.58 8.60
C SER A 90 0.82 -5.02 8.51
N ASN A 91 -0.01 -6.02 8.80
CA ASN A 91 0.29 -7.44 8.67
C ASN A 91 -0.16 -8.05 7.34
N GLU A 92 -0.96 -7.32 6.55
CA GLU A 92 -1.56 -7.77 5.29
C GLU A 92 -1.47 -6.65 4.23
N PRO A 93 -0.26 -6.17 3.90
CA PRO A 93 -0.10 -5.10 2.91
C PRO A 93 -0.44 -5.64 1.52
N ILE A 94 -0.96 -4.76 0.66
CA ILE A 94 -1.09 -5.06 -0.78
C ILE A 94 0.26 -4.77 -1.42
N THR A 95 0.83 -5.72 -2.15
CA THR A 95 2.16 -5.55 -2.77
C THR A 95 2.08 -5.64 -4.29
N VAL A 96 2.67 -4.68 -4.98
CA VAL A 96 2.87 -4.69 -6.43
C VAL A 96 4.36 -4.58 -6.68
N ARG A 97 4.99 -5.66 -7.13
CA ARG A 97 6.45 -5.80 -7.13
C ARG A 97 6.99 -6.36 -8.45
N ALA A 98 7.96 -5.66 -9.02
CA ALA A 98 8.79 -6.19 -10.10
C ALA A 98 9.67 -7.35 -9.58
N THR A 99 9.75 -8.45 -10.32
CA THR A 99 10.61 -9.58 -9.98
C THR A 99 12.06 -9.41 -10.46
N GLY A 100 12.27 -8.50 -11.41
CA GLY A 100 13.56 -8.19 -12.00
C GLY A 100 13.82 -6.68 -12.01
N ALA A 101 14.74 -6.27 -12.89
CA ALA A 101 15.20 -4.89 -13.01
C ALA A 101 14.73 -4.21 -14.30
N ASN A 102 13.74 -4.74 -15.02
CA ASN A 102 13.28 -4.15 -16.28
C ASN A 102 11.76 -4.16 -16.44
N ALA A 103 10.99 -4.13 -15.35
CA ALA A 103 9.56 -3.82 -15.40
C ALA A 103 9.34 -2.31 -15.57
N VAL A 104 9.13 -1.88 -16.82
CA VAL A 104 8.96 -0.48 -17.23
C VAL A 104 7.47 -0.16 -17.35
N VAL A 105 7.02 0.86 -16.63
CA VAL A 105 5.67 1.42 -16.76
C VAL A 105 5.72 2.62 -17.69
N ILE A 106 4.91 2.60 -18.75
CA ILE A 106 4.94 3.61 -19.81
C ILE A 106 3.77 4.59 -19.69
N THR A 107 4.00 5.82 -20.14
CA THR A 107 2.95 6.85 -20.25
C THR A 107 1.81 6.38 -21.14
N THR A 108 0.59 6.81 -20.83
CA THR A 108 -0.60 6.47 -21.62
C THR A 108 -1.46 7.69 -21.89
N THR A 109 -2.36 7.57 -22.86
CA THR A 109 -3.35 8.61 -23.20
C THR A 109 -4.78 8.15 -22.96
N ASP A 110 -4.96 6.96 -22.38
CA ASP A 110 -6.23 6.23 -22.27
C ASP A 110 -6.87 6.30 -20.86
N ARG A 111 -6.31 7.09 -19.95
CA ARG A 111 -6.83 7.34 -18.60
C ARG A 111 -7.34 8.77 -18.44
N GLY A 112 -8.33 8.95 -17.58
CA GLY A 112 -8.93 10.27 -17.29
C GLY A 112 -7.93 11.28 -16.72
N ASP A 113 -7.08 10.84 -15.79
CA ASP A 113 -5.86 11.56 -15.39
C ASP A 113 -4.63 10.76 -15.82
N ASN A 114 -3.93 11.25 -16.83
CA ASN A 114 -2.75 10.61 -17.40
C ASN A 114 -1.49 11.49 -17.28
N ARG A 115 -1.53 12.49 -16.38
CA ARG A 115 -0.39 13.37 -16.10
C ARG A 115 0.74 12.59 -15.44
N ASP A 116 0.40 11.66 -14.56
CA ASP A 116 1.36 10.81 -13.87
C ASP A 116 1.29 9.37 -14.38
N THR A 117 2.44 8.73 -14.54
CA THR A 117 2.49 7.37 -15.12
C THR A 117 1.91 6.33 -14.16
N ILE A 118 2.22 6.45 -12.87
CA ILE A 118 1.65 5.65 -11.79
C ILE A 118 0.95 6.61 -10.84
N HIS A 119 -0.34 6.39 -10.58
CA HIS A 119 -1.12 7.24 -9.68
C HIS A 119 -1.73 6.39 -8.56
N ILE A 120 -1.41 6.76 -7.33
CA ILE A 120 -1.94 6.12 -6.12
C ILE A 120 -2.76 7.18 -5.40
N GLU A 121 -4.04 6.90 -5.17
CA GLU A 121 -4.98 7.80 -4.50
C GLU A 121 -5.69 7.07 -3.36
N ASP A 122 -5.73 7.69 -2.18
CA ASP A 122 -6.47 7.23 -1.00
C ASP A 122 -6.21 5.76 -0.61
N CYS A 123 -4.97 5.30 -0.82
CA CYS A 123 -4.54 3.95 -0.48
C CYS A 123 -3.88 3.88 0.90
N ALA A 124 -3.94 2.70 1.53
CA ALA A 124 -3.21 2.44 2.76
C ALA A 124 -2.54 1.07 2.77
N TYR A 125 -1.36 0.99 3.41
CA TYR A 125 -0.55 -0.24 3.46
C TYR A 125 -0.35 -0.89 2.07
N LEU A 126 0.01 -0.04 1.11
CA LEU A 126 0.32 -0.42 -0.27
C LEU A 126 1.83 -0.35 -0.50
N VAL A 127 2.40 -1.36 -1.13
CA VAL A 127 3.82 -1.43 -1.49
C VAL A 127 3.98 -1.43 -3.00
N VAL A 128 4.74 -0.47 -3.52
CA VAL A 128 5.20 -0.41 -4.92
C VAL A 128 6.71 -0.61 -4.94
N ASP A 129 7.17 -1.66 -5.62
CA ASP A 129 8.54 -2.16 -5.49
C ASP A 129 9.18 -2.48 -6.85
N GLY A 130 10.31 -1.86 -7.16
CA GLY A 130 11.19 -2.27 -8.26
C GLY A 130 10.86 -1.74 -9.67
N PHE A 131 9.84 -0.89 -9.82
CA PHE A 131 9.41 -0.41 -11.13
C PHE A 131 10.32 0.67 -11.70
N ARG A 132 10.33 0.75 -13.04
CA ARG A 132 10.97 1.82 -13.79
C ARG A 132 9.93 2.63 -14.55
N SER A 133 10.07 3.95 -14.61
CA SER A 133 9.18 4.80 -15.40
C SER A 133 9.90 6.07 -15.83
N PHE A 134 9.65 6.49 -17.06
CA PHE A 134 10.38 7.59 -17.69
C PHE A 134 9.47 8.47 -18.53
N ASN A 135 9.90 9.73 -18.73
CA ASN A 135 9.24 10.67 -19.64
C ASN A 135 7.77 10.93 -19.30
N ALA A 136 7.40 10.89 -18.03
CA ALA A 136 6.03 11.19 -17.62
C ALA A 136 5.64 12.62 -17.96
N ASN A 137 4.36 12.82 -18.31
CA ASN A 137 3.78 14.13 -18.60
C ASN A 137 3.86 15.09 -17.40
N ARG A 138 4.00 14.56 -16.18
CA ARG A 138 4.23 15.31 -14.94
C ARG A 138 5.13 14.54 -13.97
N ALA A 139 4.64 13.48 -13.31
CA ALA A 139 5.44 12.64 -12.41
C ALA A 139 5.46 11.17 -12.84
N ALA A 140 6.58 10.47 -12.60
CA ALA A 140 6.59 9.02 -12.85
C ALA A 140 5.67 8.27 -11.86
N LEU A 141 5.67 8.68 -10.59
CA LEU A 141 4.74 8.18 -9.58
C LEU A 141 4.19 9.32 -8.72
N ARG A 142 2.87 9.35 -8.53
CA ARG A 142 2.18 10.17 -7.54
C ARG A 142 1.56 9.31 -6.44
N VAL A 143 1.72 9.73 -5.19
CA VAL A 143 0.88 9.33 -4.04
C VAL A 143 0.04 10.52 -3.58
N GLN A 144 -1.27 10.38 -3.50
CA GLN A 144 -2.20 11.44 -3.10
C GLN A 144 -3.16 10.88 -2.06
N GLY A 145 -3.25 11.48 -0.87
CA GLY A 145 -4.12 10.93 0.18
C GLY A 145 -3.56 9.65 0.83
N GLY A 146 -4.31 9.10 1.79
CA GLY A 146 -4.00 7.80 2.42
C GLY A 146 -2.80 7.82 3.37
N HIS A 147 -2.32 6.63 3.77
CA HIS A 147 -1.21 6.48 4.72
C HIS A 147 -0.44 5.17 4.58
N HIS A 148 0.79 5.09 5.10
CA HIS A 148 1.58 3.85 5.10
C HIS A 148 1.82 3.27 3.68
N VAL A 149 1.94 4.13 2.68
CA VAL A 149 2.35 3.73 1.32
C VAL A 149 3.87 3.63 1.28
N THR A 150 4.37 2.50 0.78
CA THR A 150 5.80 2.26 0.55
C THR A 150 6.10 2.33 -0.95
N VAL A 151 7.08 3.13 -1.33
CA VAL A 151 7.66 3.14 -2.68
C VAL A 151 9.15 2.84 -2.55
N ARG A 152 9.60 1.72 -3.13
CA ARG A 152 10.98 1.29 -2.97
C ARG A 152 11.62 0.67 -4.20
N ASN A 153 12.94 0.75 -4.27
CA ASN A 153 13.76 0.14 -5.33
C ASN A 153 13.35 0.57 -6.76
N CYS A 154 12.64 1.68 -6.90
CA CYS A 154 12.16 2.17 -8.19
C CYS A 154 13.19 3.10 -8.85
N VAL A 155 13.11 3.22 -10.18
CA VAL A 155 13.94 4.14 -10.98
C VAL A 155 13.04 5.04 -11.81
N PHE A 156 13.06 6.34 -11.53
CA PHE A 156 12.18 7.33 -12.14
C PHE A 156 12.98 8.45 -12.79
N GLY A 157 12.92 8.57 -14.12
CA GLY A 157 13.84 9.43 -14.86
C GLY A 157 13.17 10.32 -15.90
N ASN A 158 13.76 11.49 -16.16
CA ASN A 158 13.42 12.36 -17.31
C ASN A 158 11.95 12.80 -17.36
N ASN A 159 11.32 12.99 -16.20
CA ASN A 159 9.90 13.35 -16.11
C ASN A 159 9.72 14.87 -16.22
N ALA A 160 8.54 15.32 -16.65
CA ALA A 160 8.31 16.76 -16.84
C ALA A 160 8.45 17.58 -15.55
N THR A 161 8.10 17.02 -14.39
CA THR A 161 8.12 17.75 -13.12
C THR A 161 8.83 16.99 -12.01
N TRP A 162 8.43 15.75 -11.71
CA TRP A 162 8.99 14.99 -10.58
C TRP A 162 9.27 13.53 -10.94
N GLY A 163 10.23 12.91 -10.25
CA GLY A 163 10.32 11.45 -10.21
C GLY A 163 9.19 10.87 -9.38
N LEU A 164 9.14 11.26 -8.11
CA LEU A 164 8.12 10.84 -7.14
C LEU A 164 7.52 12.08 -6.47
N PHE A 165 6.21 12.26 -6.62
CA PHE A 165 5.44 13.33 -5.99
C PHE A 165 4.47 12.76 -4.96
N THR A 166 4.36 13.39 -3.80
CA THR A 166 3.36 13.01 -2.78
C THR A 166 2.56 14.20 -2.30
N GLY A 167 1.34 13.98 -1.79
CA GLY A 167 0.57 15.03 -1.11
C GLY A 167 -0.56 14.44 -0.27
N PHE A 168 -0.80 15.03 0.90
CA PHE A 168 -1.84 14.64 1.85
C PHE A 168 -1.73 13.17 2.30
N SER A 169 -0.51 12.67 2.43
CA SER A 169 -0.24 11.25 2.74
C SER A 169 0.68 11.10 3.95
N ASP A 170 0.24 10.34 4.93
CA ASP A 170 0.96 10.12 6.19
C ASP A 170 1.80 8.84 6.17
N ASP A 171 2.82 8.78 7.03
CA ASP A 171 3.60 7.57 7.33
C ASP A 171 4.20 6.91 6.08
N LEU A 172 4.59 7.72 5.09
CA LEU A 172 5.20 7.25 3.86
C LEU A 172 6.56 6.61 4.13
N LEU A 173 6.86 5.50 3.45
CA LEU A 173 8.22 4.97 3.34
C LEU A 173 8.69 5.07 1.89
N ILE A 174 9.63 5.97 1.64
CA ILE A 174 10.24 6.15 0.32
C ILE A 174 11.70 5.75 0.45
N GLU A 175 12.08 4.59 -0.07
CA GLU A 175 13.42 4.05 0.15
C GLU A 175 14.10 3.47 -1.09
N ASN A 176 15.42 3.65 -1.17
CA ASN A 176 16.26 3.04 -2.21
C ASN A 176 15.79 3.32 -3.65
N ASN A 177 15.11 4.44 -3.86
CA ASN A 177 14.69 4.85 -5.20
C ASN A 177 15.77 5.71 -5.85
N GLU A 178 15.87 5.66 -7.17
CA GLU A 178 16.67 6.57 -7.98
C GLU A 178 15.74 7.52 -8.74
N CYS A 179 15.88 8.82 -8.55
CA CYS A 179 15.07 9.85 -9.22
C CYS A 179 15.95 10.88 -9.90
N PHE A 180 15.86 11.01 -11.23
CA PHE A 180 16.76 11.86 -11.99
C PHE A 180 16.13 12.54 -13.19
N GLY A 181 16.78 13.59 -13.70
CA GLY A 181 16.39 14.21 -14.97
C GLY A 181 15.04 14.93 -14.95
N SER A 182 14.44 15.22 -13.79
CA SER A 182 13.22 16.02 -13.71
C SER A 182 13.41 17.37 -14.42
N MET A 183 12.55 17.69 -15.39
CA MET A 183 12.76 18.82 -16.31
C MET A 183 12.48 20.18 -15.67
N THR A 184 11.60 20.25 -14.66
CA THR A 184 11.19 21.54 -14.07
C THR A 184 11.31 21.60 -12.55
N GLN A 185 11.34 20.47 -11.83
CA GLN A 185 11.42 20.47 -10.37
C GLN A 185 12.28 19.31 -9.82
N HIS A 186 11.84 18.72 -8.71
CA HIS A 186 12.63 17.86 -7.83
C HIS A 186 12.68 16.41 -8.29
N GLY A 187 13.60 15.63 -7.73
CA GLY A 187 13.56 14.17 -7.87
C GLY A 187 12.40 13.59 -7.07
N ILE A 188 12.45 13.75 -5.75
CA ILE A 188 11.39 13.37 -4.82
C ILE A 188 10.83 14.63 -4.16
N TYR A 189 9.52 14.80 -4.24
CA TYR A 189 8.83 15.90 -3.56
C TYR A 189 7.76 15.35 -2.61
N VAL A 190 8.04 15.45 -1.31
CA VAL A 190 7.03 15.25 -0.27
C VAL A 190 6.30 16.56 -0.09
N SER A 191 5.15 16.70 -0.77
CA SER A 191 4.35 17.93 -0.77
C SER A 191 3.36 17.95 0.39
N ASN A 192 2.58 19.04 0.43
CA ASN A 192 1.49 19.40 1.33
C ASN A 192 0.99 18.31 2.29
N SER A 193 0.90 18.66 3.57
CA SER A 193 -0.01 18.02 4.55
C SER A 193 0.19 16.51 4.74
N GLY A 194 1.44 16.04 4.73
CA GLY A 194 1.79 14.66 5.08
C GLY A 194 2.66 14.63 6.34
N ASP A 195 2.32 13.78 7.30
CA ASP A 195 3.06 13.60 8.54
C ASP A 195 3.96 12.37 8.53
N ARG A 196 5.09 12.46 9.23
CA ARG A 196 6.01 11.34 9.51
C ARG A 196 6.56 10.58 8.27
N PRO A 197 6.90 11.25 7.15
CA PRO A 197 7.53 10.56 6.04
C PRO A 197 8.94 10.06 6.43
N THR A 198 9.28 8.83 6.05
CA THR A 198 10.63 8.28 6.15
C THR A 198 11.25 8.17 4.76
N LEU A 199 12.30 8.95 4.51
CA LEU A 199 13.08 8.91 3.27
C LEU A 199 14.48 8.38 3.57
N ARG A 200 14.87 7.23 3.00
CA ARG A 200 16.19 6.62 3.26
C ARG A 200 16.78 5.93 2.03
N GLY A 201 18.08 6.05 1.83
CA GLY A 201 18.77 5.34 0.73
C GLY A 201 18.40 5.80 -0.69
N ASN A 202 17.59 6.86 -0.85
CA ASN A 202 17.24 7.38 -2.17
C ASN A 202 18.42 8.13 -2.80
N ARG A 203 18.59 7.98 -4.11
CA ARG A 203 19.58 8.67 -4.92
C ARG A 203 18.85 9.65 -5.86
N CYS A 204 18.96 10.95 -5.61
CA CYS A 204 18.39 11.98 -6.48
C CYS A 204 19.50 12.82 -7.10
N HIS A 205 19.55 12.90 -8.43
CA HIS A 205 20.60 13.60 -9.16
C HIS A 205 20.08 14.14 -10.49
N ASP A 206 20.77 15.13 -11.07
CA ASP A 206 20.46 15.68 -12.40
C ASP A 206 19.00 16.17 -12.57
N ASN A 207 18.35 16.55 -11.46
CA ASN A 207 17.02 17.17 -11.48
C ASN A 207 17.18 18.69 -11.63
N PHE A 208 16.21 19.35 -12.30
CA PHE A 208 16.27 20.79 -12.53
C PHE A 208 16.35 21.62 -11.23
N ALA A 209 15.61 21.20 -10.19
CA ALA A 209 15.63 21.83 -8.87
C ALA A 209 16.37 20.96 -7.83
N GLY A 210 15.90 20.94 -6.57
CA GLY A 210 16.49 20.10 -5.52
C GLY A 210 16.28 18.60 -5.73
N GLY A 211 17.18 17.76 -5.23
CA GLY A 211 17.02 16.30 -5.30
C GLY A 211 15.81 15.80 -4.52
N ILE A 212 15.73 16.15 -3.23
CA ILE A 212 14.63 15.81 -2.32
C ILE A 212 14.14 17.09 -1.67
N GLN A 213 12.83 17.34 -1.70
CA GLN A 213 12.19 18.42 -0.95
C GLN A 213 11.09 17.86 -0.06
N LEU A 214 11.01 18.37 1.17
CA LEU A 214 9.90 18.13 2.10
C LEU A 214 9.24 19.47 2.39
N ASN A 215 7.96 19.58 2.08
CA ASN A 215 7.16 20.74 2.44
C ASN A 215 6.43 20.48 3.76
N ALA A 216 7.07 20.86 4.87
CA ALA A 216 6.56 20.67 6.22
C ALA A 216 5.54 21.77 6.57
N ASP A 217 4.35 21.69 6.01
CA ASP A 217 3.23 22.53 6.40
C ASP A 217 2.44 21.87 7.55
N VAL A 218 1.93 22.67 8.48
CA VAL A 218 0.99 22.20 9.50
C VAL A 218 -0.28 21.71 8.81
N ASN A 219 -0.75 20.52 9.19
CA ASN A 219 -2.09 20.05 8.86
C ASN A 219 -3.12 21.05 9.43
N ILE A 220 -3.72 21.87 8.56
CA ILE A 220 -4.80 22.81 8.89
C ILE A 220 -6.17 22.23 8.53
#